data_AF-A0A2G4SK56-F1
#
_entry.id   AF-A0A2G4SK56-F1
#
_cell.length_a   1.000
_cell.length_b   1.000
_cell.length_c   1.000
_cell.angle_alpha   90.00
_cell.angle_beta   90.00
_cell.angle_gamma   90.00
#
_symmetry.space_group_name_H-M   'P 1'
#
loop_
_entity.id
_entity.type
_entity.pdbx_description
1 polymer ?
#
loop_
_entity_poly.entity_id
_entity_poly.type
_entity_poly.pdbx_seq_one_letter_code
_entity_poly.pdbx_strand_id
1 'polypeptide(L)'
;MSHCSFSEKETVYEVTLDANGVAQRVPKGQGTHFIHISPHKETLLKEKSDITAPSPTYHHDKWPSMTAPVYHQRVHPMPEKIAA
;
A
#
# COMPACT_ATOMS: atom_id res chain seq x y z
N MET A 1 35.74 -13.69 26.40
CA MET A 1 34.98 -12.51 25.94
C MET A 1 33.64 -13.00 25.41
N SER A 2 32.55 -12.77 26.14
CA SER A 2 31.21 -13.22 25.75
C SER A 2 30.64 -12.25 24.72
N HIS A 3 30.56 -12.66 23.46
CA HIS A 3 29.84 -11.91 22.43
C HIS A 3 28.33 -12.05 22.72
N CYS A 4 27.72 -11.01 23.28
CA CYS A 4 26.26 -10.89 23.30
C CYS A 4 25.76 -10.63 21.89
N SER A 5 25.30 -11.67 21.21
CA SER A 5 24.57 -11.55 19.95
C SER A 5 23.17 -11.01 20.28
N PHE A 6 23.02 -9.69 20.35
CA PHE A 6 21.69 -9.07 20.30
C PHE A 6 21.13 -9.32 18.90
N SER A 7 20.41 -10.44 18.71
CA SER A 7 19.58 -10.60 17.53
C SER A 7 18.46 -9.58 17.64
N GLU A 8 18.57 -8.48 16.92
CA GLU A 8 17.46 -7.55 16.75
C GLU A 8 16.33 -8.28 16.04
N LYS A 9 15.31 -8.68 16.80
CA LYS A 9 14.16 -9.41 16.26
C LYS A 9 13.20 -8.41 15.65
N GLU A 10 12.79 -8.70 14.42
CA GLU A 10 11.70 -8.01 13.74
C GLU A 10 10.43 -8.08 14.60
N THR A 11 9.75 -6.95 14.76
CA THR A 11 8.48 -6.86 15.47
C THR A 11 7.35 -6.72 14.47
N VAL A 12 6.32 -7.56 14.57
CA VAL A 12 5.17 -7.57 13.66
C VAL A 12 3.90 -7.19 14.41
N TYR A 13 3.17 -6.21 13.91
CA TYR A 13 1.87 -5.79 14.43
C TYR A 13 0.76 -6.11 13.43
N GLU A 14 -0.36 -6.60 13.94
CA GLU A 14 -1.59 -6.75 13.17
C GLU A 14 -2.44 -5.48 13.32
N VAL A 15 -2.89 -4.94 12.18
CA VAL A 15 -3.58 -3.66 12.11
C VAL A 15 -4.77 -3.68 11.15
N THR A 16 -5.68 -2.72 11.34
CA THR A 16 -6.71 -2.35 10.36
C THR A 16 -6.48 -0.90 9.92
N LEU A 17 -6.77 -0.59 8.66
CA LEU A 17 -6.74 0.79 8.16
C LEU A 17 -8.13 1.41 8.28
N ASP A 18 -8.22 2.63 8.81
CA ASP A 18 -9.47 3.40 8.80
C ASP A 18 -9.73 4.07 7.44
N ALA A 19 -10.85 4.79 7.32
CA ALA A 19 -11.24 5.47 6.07
C ALA A 19 -10.24 6.54 5.59
N ASN A 20 -9.35 7.00 6.47
CA ASN A 20 -8.31 7.99 6.17
C ASN A 20 -6.94 7.31 5.94
N GLY A 21 -6.87 5.97 5.98
CA GLY A 21 -5.65 5.21 5.82
C GLY A 21 -4.79 5.11 7.08
N VAL A 22 -5.31 5.47 8.27
CA VAL A 22 -4.56 5.38 9.53
C VAL A 22 -4.60 3.94 10.06
N ALA A 23 -3.42 3.39 10.33
CA ALA A 23 -3.28 2.06 10.90
C ALA A 23 -3.56 2.03 12.40
N GLN A 24 -4.54 1.22 12.81
CA GLN A 24 -4.88 0.96 14.20
C GLN A 24 -4.50 -0.47 14.58
N ARG A 25 -3.77 -0.64 15.68
CA ARG A 25 -3.42 -1.99 16.18
C ARG A 25 -4.66 -2.71 16.67
N VAL A 26 -4.72 -4.00 16.35
CA VAL A 26 -5.83 -4.87 16.76
C VAL A 26 -5.30 -6.18 17.33
N PRO A 27 -6.12 -6.93 18.09
CA PRO A 27 -5.80 -8.28 18.51
C PRO A 27 -5.46 -9.20 17.33
N LYS A 28 -4.63 -10.21 17.61
CA LYS A 28 -4.23 -11.19 16.62
C LYS A 28 -5.45 -11.88 16.00
N GLY A 29 -5.48 -11.99 14.68
CA GLY A 29 -6.57 -12.57 13.90
C GLY A 29 -7.62 -11.56 13.41
N GLN A 30 -7.62 -10.33 13.91
CA GLN A 30 -8.65 -9.33 13.59
C GLN A 30 -8.18 -8.24 12.61
N GLY A 31 -6.90 -8.21 12.24
CA GLY A 31 -6.37 -7.20 11.34
C GLY A 31 -6.41 -7.63 9.89
N THR A 32 -6.40 -6.63 9.03
CA THR A 32 -6.34 -6.78 7.57
C THR A 32 -4.93 -6.61 7.03
N HIS A 33 -4.00 -6.08 7.83
CA HIS A 33 -2.62 -5.84 7.44
C HIS A 33 -1.63 -6.17 8.55
N PHE A 34 -0.37 -6.36 8.16
CA PHE A 34 0.78 -6.48 9.04
C PHE A 34 1.74 -5.30 8.86
N ILE A 35 2.17 -4.72 9.97
CA ILE A 35 3.30 -3.77 10.02
C ILE A 35 4.53 -4.49 10.54
N HIS A 36 5.55 -4.56 9.70
CA HIS A 36 6.85 -5.14 9.99
C HIS A 36 7.82 -4.03 10.38
N ILE A 37 8.29 -4.04 11.63
CA ILE A 37 9.27 -3.08 12.15
C ILE A 37 10.59 -3.80 12.38
N SER A 38 11.62 -3.36 11.66
CA SER A 38 12.99 -3.81 11.79
C SER A 38 13.89 -2.61 12.13
N PRO A 39 14.91 -2.72 13.00
CA PRO A 39 15.69 -1.54 13.40
C PRO A 39 16.62 -0.99 12.31
N HIS A 40 16.91 -1.80 11.28
CA HIS A 40 17.85 -1.46 10.20
C HIS A 40 17.22 -1.50 8.81
N LYS A 41 15.89 -1.64 8.73
CA LYS A 41 15.15 -1.66 7.46
C LYS A 41 13.95 -0.74 7.55
N GLU A 42 13.43 -0.36 6.39
CA GLU A 42 12.18 0.39 6.33
C GLU A 42 11.04 -0.39 6.97
N THR A 43 10.09 0.35 7.52
CA THR A 43 8.85 -0.24 8.02
C THR A 43 7.99 -0.65 6.84
N LEU A 44 7.59 -1.92 6.80
CA LEU A 44 6.80 -2.47 5.69
C LEU A 44 5.36 -2.70 6.14
N LEU A 45 4.40 -2.23 5.35
CA LEU A 45 2.98 -2.56 5.48
C LEU A 45 2.65 -3.65 4.45
N LYS A 46 2.09 -4.77 4.89
CA LYS A 46 1.65 -5.88 4.02
C LYS A 46 0.19 -6.19 4.26
N GLU A 47 -0.59 -6.34 3.21
CA GLU A 47 -1.95 -6.86 3.32
C GLU A 47 -1.92 -8.33 3.77
N LYS A 48 -2.82 -8.69 4.69
CA LYS A 48 -3.04 -10.06 5.13
C LYS A 48 -3.97 -10.70 4.10
N SER A 49 -3.39 -11.31 3.07
CA SER A 49 -4.15 -12.12 2.15
C SER A 49 -4.64 -13.37 2.88
N ASP A 50 -5.92 -13.35 3.29
CA ASP A 50 -6.60 -14.59 3.66
C ASP A 50 -6.57 -15.49 2.42
N ILE A 51 -5.86 -16.61 2.50
CA ILE A 51 -5.89 -17.67 1.49
C ILE A 51 -7.28 -18.33 1.56
N THR A 52 -8.31 -17.59 1.15
CA THR A 52 -9.65 -18.10 0.83
C THR A 52 -10.18 -17.42 -0.44
N ALA A 53 -9.29 -17.10 -1.37
CA ALA A 53 -9.63 -17.10 -2.78
C ALA A 53 -9.01 -18.38 -3.37
N PRO A 54 -9.74 -19.21 -4.13
CA PRO A 54 -9.11 -20.29 -4.87
C PRO A 54 -7.99 -19.64 -5.69
N SER A 55 -6.79 -20.21 -5.55
CA SER A 55 -5.56 -19.75 -6.19
C SER A 55 -5.88 -19.10 -7.54
N PRO A 56 -5.66 -17.78 -7.73
CA PRO A 56 -5.66 -17.30 -9.09
C PRO A 56 -4.47 -18.01 -9.69
N THR A 57 -4.73 -18.97 -10.58
CA THR A 57 -3.80 -19.29 -11.65
C THR A 57 -3.25 -17.95 -12.09
N TYR A 58 -1.94 -17.77 -11.93
CA TYR A 58 -1.25 -16.52 -12.21
C TYR A 58 -1.39 -16.28 -13.72
N HIS A 59 -2.55 -15.75 -14.13
CA HIS A 59 -2.80 -15.33 -15.47
C HIS A 59 -2.00 -14.06 -15.62
N HIS A 60 -0.86 -14.21 -16.27
CA HIS A 60 -0.01 -13.15 -16.77
C HIS A 60 -0.77 -12.38 -17.86
N ASP A 61 -1.89 -11.74 -17.52
CA ASP A 61 -2.71 -11.05 -18.48
C ASP A 61 -3.32 -9.79 -17.89
N LYS A 62 -2.69 -8.68 -18.27
CA LYS A 62 -3.29 -7.34 -18.35
C LYS A 62 -3.52 -6.67 -16.99
N TRP A 63 -2.47 -6.03 -16.50
CA TRP A 63 -2.64 -4.69 -15.93
C TRP A 63 -3.57 -3.89 -16.86
N PRO A 64 -4.61 -3.19 -16.36
CA PRO A 64 -5.25 -2.18 -17.18
C PRO A 64 -4.14 -1.19 -17.51
N SER A 65 -3.76 -1.13 -18.79
CA SER A 65 -2.86 -0.12 -19.29
C SER A 65 -3.47 1.21 -18.89
N MET A 66 -2.93 1.86 -17.85
CA MET A 66 -3.17 3.26 -17.62
C MET A 66 -2.56 3.95 -18.83
N THR A 67 -3.39 4.23 -19.83
CA THR A 67 -3.02 5.07 -20.95
C THR A 67 -2.39 6.31 -20.36
N ALA A 68 -1.09 6.50 -20.62
CA ALA A 68 -0.38 7.70 -20.22
C ALA A 68 -1.23 8.91 -20.68
N PRO A 69 -1.46 9.92 -19.83
CA PRO A 69 -2.20 11.09 -20.26
C PRO A 69 -1.49 11.67 -21.47
N VAL A 70 -2.22 11.86 -22.58
CA VAL A 70 -1.66 12.49 -23.76
C VAL A 70 -1.63 14.00 -23.49
N TYR A 71 -0.49 14.50 -23.01
CA TYR A 71 -0.29 15.92 -22.68
C TYR A 71 -0.19 16.85 -23.91
N HIS A 72 -0.47 16.36 -25.12
CA HIS A 72 -0.33 17.15 -26.35
C HIS A 72 -1.52 18.08 -26.65
N GLN A 73 -2.52 18.14 -25.78
CA GLN A 73 -3.64 19.04 -25.97
C GLN A 73 -3.32 20.40 -25.33
N ARG A 74 -2.97 21.39 -26.15
CA ARG A 74 -2.91 22.79 -25.70
C ARG A 74 -4.33 23.23 -25.31
N VAL A 75 -4.52 23.53 -24.04
CA VAL A 75 -5.74 24.15 -23.55
C VAL A 75 -5.76 25.58 -24.06
N HIS A 76 -6.63 25.88 -25.02
CA HIS A 76 -6.86 27.26 -25.44
C HIS A 76 -7.69 27.97 -24.37
N PRO A 77 -7.36 29.22 -24.01
CA PRO A 77 -8.20 30.00 -23.12
C PRO A 77 -9.58 30.17 -23.75
N MET A 78 -10.62 29.93 -22.95
CA MET A 78 -12.01 30.16 -23.35
C MET A 78 -12.21 31.68 -23.48
N PRO A 79 -12.79 32.19 -24.58
CA PRO A 79 -13.11 33.61 -24.65
C PRO A 79 -14.14 33.94 -23.57
N GLU A 80 -13.79 34.85 -22.67
CA GLU A 80 -14.73 35.41 -21.70
C GLU A 80 -15.91 35.99 -22.47
N LYS A 81 -17.13 35.53 -22.16
CA LYS A 81 -18.34 36.21 -22.62
C LYS A 81 -18.37 37.57 -21.91
N ILE A 82 -17.91 38.60 -22.61
CA ILE A 82 -18.26 39.98 -22.28
C ILE A 82 -19.76 40.09 -22.59
N ALA A 83 -20.59 40.01 -21.55
CA ALA A 83 -21.97 40.43 -21.62
C ALA A 83 -21.98 41.97 -21.59
N ALA A 84 -22.43 42.58 -22.68
CA ALA A 84 -22.82 43.98 -22.76
C ALA A 84 -24.30 44.03 -23.16
#